data_AF-A0A7C2FR28-F1
#
_entry.id   AF-A0A7C2FR28-F1
#
_cell.length_a   1.000
_cell.length_b   1.000
_cell.length_c   1.000
_cell.angle_alpha   90.00
_cell.angle_beta   90.00
_cell.angle_gamma   90.00
#
_symmetry.space_group_name_H-M   'P 1'
#
loop_
_entity.id
_entity.type
_entity.pdbx_description
1 polymer ?
#
loop_
_entity_poly.entity_id
_entity_poly.type
_entity_poly.pdbx_seq_one_letter_code
_entity_poly.pdbx_strand_id
1 'polypeptide(L)'
;MKACGRQERGGGRPTSDDFELQGRRPRQPHPCHHAQAPSRFDSNDPPEVARAALGDVSREENAFAVRQGWLALERHRKSLRARARAVLEQLEREHRVGVVLLGRPYHNDPGLNHGILEEIQKCGYPIFTIDTLPDDDDILERLFGEEVRQGVIRSPRDIRDGWKNAYSENSSRQIWGAKYVARHPNLVALDLSNFKCGHDAPIYNVVEEIVAATGTPYFTFHDIDENRPSGSIKIRVETIAYFLRRYEGRLRAEAEAEARIREAVRAYEAALRSGHGRARPAADVPAPRNWEGRVPLGIGMSSSGAAAAACGGGAGGAC
;
A
#
# COMPACT_ATOMS: atom_id res chain seq x y z
N MET A 1 57.13 31.79 -26.52
CA MET A 1 57.30 32.52 -27.79
C MET A 1 55.92 32.89 -28.33
N LYS A 2 55.67 34.20 -28.49
CA LYS A 2 54.75 34.94 -29.42
C LYS A 2 53.39 34.30 -29.81
N ALA A 3 52.25 34.99 -29.88
CA ALA A 3 51.80 36.37 -29.62
C ALA A 3 50.24 36.31 -29.69
N CYS A 4 49.48 36.83 -28.73
CA CYS A 4 48.90 38.19 -28.68
C CYS A 4 48.30 38.71 -30.00
N GLY A 5 46.96 38.77 -30.04
CA GLY A 5 46.16 39.58 -30.96
C GLY A 5 44.91 40.08 -30.21
N ARG A 6 44.99 41.31 -29.70
CA ARG A 6 43.92 42.02 -28.97
C ARG A 6 43.09 42.83 -29.98
N GLN A 7 41.76 42.73 -29.93
CA GLN A 7 40.89 43.77 -30.44
C GLN A 7 39.69 43.93 -29.51
N GLU A 8 39.75 44.97 -28.67
CA GLU A 8 38.60 45.52 -27.98
C GLU A 8 37.83 46.42 -28.96
N ARG A 9 36.49 46.37 -28.91
CA ARG A 9 35.62 47.55 -28.81
C ARG A 9 34.13 47.16 -28.84
N GLY A 10 33.42 47.57 -27.79
CA GLY A 10 32.11 48.23 -27.87
C GLY A 10 30.88 47.37 -28.23
N GLY A 11 30.02 47.14 -27.24
CA GLY A 11 28.65 46.71 -27.47
C GLY A 11 28.00 46.32 -26.14
N GLY A 12 27.02 47.09 -25.69
CA GLY A 12 26.36 46.92 -24.39
C GLY A 12 25.71 45.54 -24.20
N ARG A 13 25.49 45.16 -22.94
CA ARG A 13 24.64 44.00 -22.62
C ARG A 13 23.23 44.27 -23.17
N PRO A 14 22.63 43.35 -23.94
CA PRO A 14 21.24 43.50 -24.33
C PRO A 14 20.37 43.44 -23.06
N THR A 15 19.53 44.46 -22.88
CA THR A 15 18.48 44.48 -21.87
C THR A 15 17.33 43.58 -22.29
N SER A 16 16.43 43.28 -21.36
CA SER A 16 15.31 42.32 -21.44
C SER A 16 14.32 42.50 -22.61
N ASP A 17 14.52 43.49 -23.46
CA ASP A 17 13.53 43.98 -24.42
C ASP A 17 13.92 43.64 -25.88
N ASP A 18 15.08 43.03 -26.12
CA ASP A 18 15.57 42.65 -27.47
C ASP A 18 15.10 41.26 -27.96
N PHE A 19 14.15 40.63 -27.27
CA PHE A 19 13.63 39.30 -27.63
C PHE A 19 12.12 39.31 -27.86
N GLU A 20 11.66 40.15 -28.81
CA GLU A 20 10.33 40.00 -29.37
C GLU A 20 10.34 39.82 -30.89
N LEU A 21 9.54 38.84 -31.31
CA LEU A 21 8.97 38.64 -32.66
C LEU A 21 9.84 37.94 -33.71
N GLN A 22 10.15 36.66 -33.45
CA GLN A 22 10.10 35.64 -34.51
C GLN A 22 9.15 34.51 -34.14
N GLY A 23 7.96 34.53 -34.75
CA GLY A 23 7.11 33.38 -35.05
C GLY A 23 6.92 32.34 -33.94
N ARG A 24 6.20 32.67 -32.86
CA ARG A 24 5.59 31.64 -32.02
C ARG A 24 4.53 30.91 -32.83
N ARG A 25 4.83 29.69 -33.31
CA ARG A 25 3.77 28.72 -33.58
C ARG A 25 2.94 28.59 -32.30
N PRO A 26 1.60 28.62 -32.34
CA PRO A 26 0.82 28.35 -31.15
C PRO A 26 1.28 27.00 -30.60
N ARG A 27 1.66 26.95 -29.31
CA ARG A 27 1.89 25.68 -28.63
C ARG A 27 0.61 24.88 -28.82
N GLN A 28 0.64 23.87 -29.68
CA GLN A 28 -0.45 22.91 -29.71
C GLN A 28 -0.59 22.39 -28.28
N PRO A 29 -1.76 22.52 -27.64
CA PRO A 29 -1.96 21.89 -26.35
C PRO A 29 -1.77 20.39 -26.62
N HIS A 30 -0.68 19.82 -26.12
CA HIS A 30 -0.57 18.36 -26.07
C HIS A 30 -1.82 17.88 -25.34
N PRO A 31 -2.68 17.06 -25.95
CA PRO A 31 -3.88 16.59 -25.28
C PRO A 31 -3.44 15.64 -24.17
N CYS A 32 -3.18 16.18 -22.98
CA CYS A 32 -3.08 15.39 -21.77
C CYS A 32 -4.49 14.92 -21.44
N HIS A 33 -4.82 13.71 -21.91
CA HIS A 33 -6.07 13.06 -21.59
C HIS A 33 -6.09 12.72 -20.09
N HIS A 34 -6.78 13.54 -19.30
CA HIS A 34 -7.06 13.20 -17.91
C HIS A 34 -8.15 12.12 -17.87
N ALA A 35 -7.73 10.86 -17.98
CA ALA A 35 -8.58 9.67 -17.90
C ALA A 35 -9.23 9.46 -16.51
N GLN A 36 -9.05 10.38 -15.56
CA GLN A 36 -9.54 10.29 -14.18
C GLN A 36 -10.70 11.24 -13.86
N ALA A 37 -11.09 12.13 -14.79
CA ALA A 37 -12.18 13.10 -14.56
C ALA A 37 -13.05 13.25 -15.82
N PRO A 38 -14.33 12.82 -15.79
CA PRO A 38 -15.22 12.87 -16.96
C PRO A 38 -15.39 14.28 -17.54
N SER A 39 -15.47 15.29 -16.66
CA SER A 39 -15.65 16.70 -17.05
C SER A 39 -14.44 17.30 -17.77
N ARG A 40 -13.24 16.74 -17.59
CA ARG A 40 -12.00 17.18 -18.27
C ARG A 40 -11.77 16.48 -19.61
N PHE A 41 -12.49 15.40 -19.87
CA PHE A 41 -12.51 14.75 -21.17
C PHE A 41 -13.41 15.51 -22.16
N ASP A 42 -14.41 16.23 -21.64
CA ASP A 42 -15.47 16.89 -22.40
C ASP A 42 -15.12 18.33 -22.84
N SER A 43 -13.99 18.87 -22.39
CA SER A 43 -13.57 20.26 -22.68
C SER A 43 -12.77 20.42 -23.96
N ASN A 44 -12.36 19.33 -24.59
CA ASN A 44 -11.69 19.34 -25.89
C ASN A 44 -12.59 18.59 -26.88
N ASP A 45 -12.77 19.14 -28.09
CA ASP A 45 -13.37 18.40 -29.21
C ASP A 45 -12.80 16.98 -29.25
N PRO A 46 -13.62 15.94 -29.57
CA PRO A 46 -13.08 14.60 -29.76
C PRO A 46 -11.89 14.73 -30.72
N PRO A 47 -10.67 14.36 -30.29
CA PRO A 47 -9.48 14.56 -31.11
C PRO A 47 -9.72 13.93 -32.48
N GLU A 48 -9.12 14.44 -33.55
CA GLU A 48 -9.17 13.80 -34.88
C GLU A 48 -8.90 12.28 -34.81
N VAL A 49 -8.09 11.86 -33.83
CA VAL A 49 -7.80 10.45 -33.48
C VAL A 49 -9.07 9.64 -33.16
N ALA A 50 -10.03 10.20 -32.42
CA ALA A 50 -11.28 9.54 -32.09
C ALA A 50 -12.20 9.41 -33.32
N ARG A 51 -12.27 10.44 -34.17
CA ARG A 51 -13.02 10.39 -35.44
C ARG A 51 -12.46 9.37 -36.43
N ALA A 52 -11.14 9.29 -36.54
CA ALA A 52 -10.48 8.33 -37.43
C ALA A 52 -10.67 6.85 -37.00
N ALA A 53 -10.78 6.59 -35.70
CA ALA A 53 -10.93 5.23 -35.16
C ALA A 53 -12.39 4.79 -34.95
N LEU A 54 -13.31 5.73 -34.68
CA LEU A 54 -14.68 5.43 -34.26
C LEU A 54 -15.76 5.89 -35.26
N GLY A 55 -15.38 6.60 -36.33
CA GLY A 55 -16.31 7.15 -37.31
C GLY A 55 -16.99 8.45 -36.84
N ASP A 56 -18.15 8.77 -37.40
CA ASP A 56 -18.94 9.97 -37.10
C ASP A 56 -19.71 9.85 -35.77
N VAL A 57 -19.00 9.62 -34.67
CA VAL A 57 -19.59 9.65 -33.32
C VAL A 57 -19.86 11.10 -32.92
N SER A 58 -21.12 11.42 -32.61
CA SER A 58 -21.49 12.75 -32.11
C SER A 58 -20.91 12.99 -30.71
N ARG A 59 -20.77 14.27 -30.32
CA ARG A 59 -20.31 14.62 -28.97
C ARG A 59 -21.21 14.03 -27.89
N GLU A 60 -22.52 14.01 -28.12
CA GLU A 60 -23.50 13.45 -27.18
C GLU A 60 -23.34 11.94 -27.01
N GLU A 61 -23.15 11.21 -28.11
CA GLU A 61 -22.88 9.76 -28.09
C GLU A 61 -21.56 9.44 -27.38
N ASN A 62 -20.50 10.19 -27.66
CA ASN A 62 -19.22 10.03 -26.97
C ASN A 62 -19.36 10.29 -25.46
N ALA A 63 -20.03 11.39 -25.08
CA ALA A 63 -20.25 11.72 -23.68
C ALA A 63 -21.12 10.65 -22.98
N PHE A 64 -22.14 10.12 -23.67
CA PHE A 64 -22.94 9.00 -23.17
C PHE A 64 -22.09 7.74 -22.99
N ALA A 65 -21.28 7.35 -23.98
CA ALA A 65 -20.40 6.19 -23.91
C ALA A 65 -19.39 6.30 -22.76
N VAL A 66 -18.75 7.46 -22.60
CA VAL A 66 -17.83 7.73 -21.47
C VAL A 66 -18.56 7.59 -20.13
N ARG A 67 -19.76 8.16 -19.99
CA ARG A 67 -20.58 7.99 -18.77
C ARG A 67 -20.90 6.53 -18.48
N GLN A 68 -21.31 5.75 -19.50
CA GLN A 68 -21.59 4.32 -19.32
C GLN A 68 -20.33 3.55 -18.93
N GLY A 69 -19.16 3.88 -19.51
CA GLY A 69 -17.87 3.30 -19.12
C GLY A 69 -17.52 3.55 -17.66
N TRP A 70 -17.72 4.77 -17.16
CA TRP A 70 -17.52 5.11 -15.75
C TRP A 70 -18.47 4.37 -14.82
N LEU A 71 -19.76 4.29 -15.17
CA LEU A 71 -20.74 3.54 -14.39
C LEU A 71 -20.40 2.04 -14.34
N ALA A 72 -19.97 1.47 -15.46
CA ALA A 72 -19.53 0.07 -15.51
C ALA A 72 -18.29 -0.16 -14.63
N LEU A 73 -17.30 0.74 -14.69
CA LEU A 73 -16.10 0.67 -13.87
C LEU A 73 -16.42 0.80 -12.37
N GLU A 74 -17.31 1.71 -12.00
CA GLU A 74 -17.74 1.90 -10.61
C GLU A 74 -18.47 0.65 -10.08
N ARG A 75 -19.41 0.10 -10.86
CA ARG A 75 -20.10 -1.15 -10.52
C ARG A 75 -19.12 -2.31 -10.35
N HIS A 76 -18.14 -2.43 -11.24
CA HIS A 76 -17.11 -3.46 -11.16
C HIS A 76 -16.27 -3.31 -9.88
N ARG A 77 -15.79 -2.10 -9.57
CA ARG A 77 -15.02 -1.82 -8.34
C ARG A 77 -15.82 -2.11 -7.07
N LYS A 78 -17.08 -1.66 -7.00
CA LYS A 78 -17.99 -1.96 -5.88
C LYS A 78 -18.20 -3.45 -5.70
N SER A 79 -18.43 -4.18 -6.79
CA SER A 79 -18.58 -5.65 -6.76
C SER A 79 -17.32 -6.36 -6.25
N LEU A 80 -16.13 -5.92 -6.68
CA LEU A 80 -14.86 -6.45 -6.22
C LEU A 80 -14.64 -6.21 -4.72
N ARG A 81 -14.87 -4.99 -4.25
CA ARG A 81 -14.72 -4.65 -2.82
C ARG A 81 -15.72 -5.37 -1.94
N ALA A 82 -16.97 -5.52 -2.38
CA ALA A 82 -17.95 -6.32 -1.65
C ALA A 82 -17.51 -7.78 -1.47
N ARG A 83 -16.93 -8.40 -2.52
CA ARG A 83 -16.33 -9.73 -2.39
C ARG A 83 -15.12 -9.74 -1.46
N ALA A 84 -14.23 -8.76 -1.59
CA ALA A 84 -13.06 -8.64 -0.73
C ALA A 84 -13.44 -8.48 0.75
N ARG A 85 -14.47 -7.67 1.04
CA ARG A 85 -15.04 -7.51 2.38
C ARG A 85 -15.53 -8.84 2.94
N ALA A 86 -16.32 -9.58 2.18
CA ALA A 86 -16.82 -10.90 2.61
C ALA A 86 -15.68 -11.88 2.91
N VAL A 87 -14.63 -11.89 2.08
CA VAL A 87 -13.42 -12.71 2.33
C VAL A 87 -12.68 -12.24 3.58
N LEU A 88 -12.52 -10.92 3.77
CA LEU A 88 -11.86 -10.36 4.96
C LEU A 88 -12.59 -10.75 6.24
N GLU A 89 -13.91 -10.59 6.28
CA GLU A 89 -14.76 -10.99 7.41
C GLU A 89 -14.69 -12.51 7.68
N GLN A 90 -14.58 -13.32 6.61
CA GLN A 90 -14.35 -14.75 6.76
C GLN A 90 -12.99 -15.06 7.41
N LEU A 91 -11.91 -14.40 6.96
CA LEU A 91 -10.57 -14.57 7.51
C LEU A 91 -10.51 -14.20 9.00
N GLU A 92 -11.18 -13.11 9.38
CA GLU A 92 -11.30 -12.69 10.78
C GLU A 92 -11.98 -13.75 11.65
N ARG A 93 -13.14 -14.25 11.21
CA ARG A 93 -13.90 -15.29 11.94
C ARG A 93 -13.15 -16.61 12.06
N GLU A 94 -12.38 -16.98 11.03
CA GLU A 94 -11.65 -18.26 10.99
C GLU A 94 -10.23 -18.17 11.55
N HIS A 95 -9.81 -16.98 12.00
CA HIS A 95 -8.43 -16.69 12.42
C HIS A 95 -7.40 -17.14 11.35
N ARG A 96 -7.71 -16.85 10.10
CA ARG A 96 -6.87 -17.10 8.92
C ARG A 96 -6.29 -15.81 8.39
N VAL A 97 -5.32 -15.92 7.48
CA VAL A 97 -4.69 -14.74 6.89
C VAL A 97 -4.90 -14.60 5.40
N GLY A 98 -4.93 -13.35 4.96
CA GLY A 98 -4.91 -12.95 3.57
C GLY A 98 -3.63 -12.20 3.25
N VAL A 99 -3.19 -12.29 2.00
CA VAL A 99 -2.00 -11.60 1.52
C VAL A 99 -2.43 -10.40 0.69
N VAL A 100 -1.91 -9.22 1.01
CA VAL A 100 -2.14 -8.00 0.25
C VAL A 100 -0.92 -7.72 -0.62
N LEU A 101 -1.16 -7.73 -1.93
CA LEU A 101 -0.20 -7.30 -2.93
C LEU A 101 -0.03 -5.78 -2.86
N LEU A 102 1.09 -5.35 -2.30
CA LEU A 102 1.58 -3.98 -2.41
C LEU A 102 2.33 -3.89 -3.75
N GLY A 103 1.67 -3.31 -4.73
CA GLY A 103 2.19 -3.28 -6.08
C GLY A 103 1.30 -2.47 -7.02
N ARG A 104 1.65 -2.50 -8.29
CA ARG A 104 0.99 -1.73 -9.35
C ARG A 104 -0.19 -2.51 -9.92
N PRO A 105 -1.22 -1.84 -10.48
CA PRO A 105 -2.37 -2.54 -11.07
C PRO A 105 -2.02 -3.59 -12.13
N TYR A 106 -0.90 -3.39 -12.85
CA TYR A 106 -0.42 -4.33 -13.87
C TYR A 106 0.20 -5.60 -13.29
N HIS A 107 0.55 -5.64 -11.99
CA HIS A 107 1.03 -6.86 -11.33
C HIS A 107 -0.05 -7.96 -11.20
N ASN A 108 -1.30 -7.66 -11.57
CA ASN A 108 -2.33 -8.67 -11.74
C ASN A 108 -2.09 -9.57 -12.98
N ASP A 109 -1.20 -9.17 -13.89
CA ASP A 109 -0.84 -9.96 -15.06
C ASP A 109 0.12 -11.12 -14.67
N PRO A 110 -0.24 -12.39 -14.91
CA PRO A 110 0.61 -13.55 -14.60
C PRO A 110 1.95 -13.58 -15.34
N GLY A 111 2.04 -12.90 -16.49
CA GLY A 111 3.27 -12.68 -17.24
C GLY A 111 4.24 -11.75 -16.52
N LEU A 112 3.72 -10.78 -15.75
CA LEU A 112 4.52 -9.79 -15.01
C LEU A 112 4.83 -10.21 -13.57
N ASN A 113 3.91 -10.93 -12.91
CA ASN A 113 4.11 -11.43 -11.54
C ASN A 113 4.73 -12.84 -11.48
N HIS A 114 5.00 -13.46 -12.63
CA HIS A 114 5.56 -14.81 -12.78
C HIS A 114 4.79 -15.96 -12.14
N GLY A 115 3.49 -15.80 -11.92
CA GLY A 115 2.65 -16.81 -11.27
C GLY A 115 2.78 -16.83 -9.74
N ILE A 116 3.48 -15.87 -9.14
CA ILE A 116 3.74 -15.85 -7.68
C ILE A 116 2.43 -15.84 -6.90
N LEU A 117 1.45 -15.05 -7.35
CA LEU A 117 0.17 -14.89 -6.67
C LEU A 117 -0.63 -16.20 -6.71
N GLU A 118 -0.63 -16.89 -7.84
CA GLU A 118 -1.29 -18.17 -8.05
C GLU A 118 -0.67 -19.27 -7.19
N GLU A 119 0.66 -19.30 -7.05
CA GLU A 119 1.33 -20.28 -6.18
C GLU A 119 1.01 -20.03 -4.69
N ILE A 120 0.93 -18.77 -4.26
CA ILE A 120 0.48 -18.43 -2.91
C ILE A 120 -0.99 -18.79 -2.72
N GLN A 121 -1.83 -18.57 -3.74
CA GLN A 121 -3.24 -18.94 -3.70
C GLN A 121 -3.45 -20.46 -3.62
N LYS A 122 -2.63 -21.26 -4.33
CA LYS A 122 -2.62 -22.73 -4.22
C LYS A 122 -2.26 -23.21 -2.80
N CYS A 123 -1.48 -22.41 -2.06
CA CYS A 123 -1.20 -22.66 -0.65
C CYS A 123 -2.38 -22.33 0.29
N GLY A 124 -3.51 -21.84 -0.25
CA GLY A 124 -4.75 -21.59 0.49
C GLY A 124 -4.91 -20.16 1.00
N TYR A 125 -4.08 -19.22 0.55
CA TYR A 125 -4.11 -17.83 0.99
C TYR A 125 -4.80 -16.93 -0.06
N PRO A 126 -5.91 -16.26 0.29
CA PRO A 126 -6.52 -15.30 -0.63
C PRO A 126 -5.61 -14.09 -0.84
N ILE A 127 -5.59 -13.59 -2.08
CA ILE A 127 -4.82 -12.42 -2.47
C ILE A 127 -5.75 -11.22 -2.62
N PHE A 128 -5.36 -10.11 -2.01
CA PHE A 128 -5.97 -8.79 -2.17
C PHE A 128 -5.01 -7.89 -2.92
N THR A 129 -5.54 -6.96 -3.70
CA THR A 129 -4.81 -5.80 -4.20
C THR A 129 -5.24 -4.55 -3.43
N ILE A 130 -4.44 -3.49 -3.50
CA ILE A 130 -4.76 -2.20 -2.88
C ILE A 130 -6.15 -1.69 -3.33
N ASP A 131 -6.49 -1.85 -4.62
CA ASP A 131 -7.79 -1.39 -5.17
C ASP A 131 -8.99 -2.19 -4.66
N THR A 132 -8.76 -3.43 -4.24
CA THR A 132 -9.81 -4.33 -3.71
C THR A 132 -9.98 -4.23 -2.20
N LEU A 133 -9.07 -3.58 -1.48
CA LEU A 133 -9.20 -3.42 -0.02
C LEU A 133 -10.53 -2.72 0.30
N PRO A 134 -11.32 -3.24 1.26
CA PRO A 134 -12.55 -2.60 1.69
C PRO A 134 -12.29 -1.17 2.18
N ASP A 135 -13.12 -0.24 1.72
CA ASP A 135 -13.06 1.17 2.11
C ASP A 135 -14.35 1.65 2.76
N ASP A 136 -15.12 0.71 3.29
CA ASP A 136 -16.32 0.93 4.08
C ASP A 136 -16.02 1.67 5.39
N ASP A 137 -16.91 2.57 5.80
CA ASP A 137 -16.70 3.49 6.92
C ASP A 137 -16.44 2.75 8.24
N ASP A 138 -17.10 1.61 8.49
CA ASP A 138 -16.91 0.82 9.71
C ASP A 138 -15.52 0.17 9.79
N ILE A 139 -15.00 -0.29 8.65
CA ILE A 139 -13.65 -0.86 8.54
C ILE A 139 -12.61 0.25 8.69
N LEU A 140 -12.80 1.39 8.02
CA LEU A 140 -11.88 2.51 8.12
C LEU A 140 -11.86 3.12 9.52
N GLU A 141 -13.01 3.22 10.20
CA GLU A 141 -13.08 3.68 11.59
C GLU A 141 -12.34 2.72 12.54
N ARG A 142 -12.53 1.40 12.37
CA ARG A 142 -11.83 0.40 13.19
C ARG A 142 -10.31 0.45 13.02
N LEU A 143 -9.83 0.66 11.80
CA LEU A 143 -8.40 0.65 11.50
C LEU A 143 -7.71 1.99 11.77
N PHE A 144 -8.36 3.11 11.44
CA PHE A 144 -7.73 4.44 11.43
C PHE A 144 -8.40 5.46 12.37
N GLY A 145 -9.61 5.20 12.86
CA GLY A 145 -10.46 6.18 13.54
C GLY A 145 -9.84 6.79 14.79
N GLU A 146 -9.10 6.00 15.58
CA GLU A 146 -8.40 6.51 16.77
C GLU A 146 -7.35 7.56 16.42
N GLU A 147 -6.50 7.30 15.43
CA GLU A 147 -5.45 8.23 14.99
C GLU A 147 -6.04 9.49 14.33
N VAL A 148 -7.19 9.35 13.65
CA VAL A 148 -7.96 10.48 13.11
C VAL A 148 -8.50 11.35 14.26
N ARG A 149 -9.12 10.74 15.28
CA ARG A 149 -9.66 11.46 16.45
C ARG A 149 -8.56 12.15 17.27
N GLN A 150 -7.38 11.54 17.35
CA GLN A 150 -6.19 12.12 17.99
C GLN A 150 -5.51 13.22 17.14
N GLY A 151 -5.90 13.38 15.88
CA GLY A 151 -5.33 14.38 14.97
C GLY A 151 -3.92 14.03 14.46
N VAL A 152 -3.48 12.77 14.63
CA VAL A 152 -2.20 12.28 14.08
C VAL A 152 -2.26 12.25 12.54
N ILE A 153 -3.41 11.84 12.01
CA ILE A 153 -3.72 11.85 10.57
C ILE A 153 -5.04 12.58 10.32
N ARG A 154 -5.18 13.24 9.16
CA ARG A 154 -6.40 14.02 8.88
C ARG A 154 -7.58 13.18 8.41
N SER A 155 -7.32 12.00 7.86
CA SER A 155 -8.34 11.05 7.39
C SER A 155 -7.73 9.65 7.25
N PRO A 156 -8.55 8.58 7.12
CA PRO A 156 -8.05 7.22 6.88
C PRO A 156 -7.21 7.05 5.61
N ARG A 157 -7.29 8.00 4.66
CA ARG A 157 -6.50 8.01 3.42
C ARG A 157 -5.27 8.93 3.50
N ASP A 158 -5.04 9.57 4.63
CA ASP A 158 -3.88 10.43 4.81
C ASP A 158 -2.61 9.59 5.04
N ILE A 159 -1.59 9.89 4.24
CA ILE A 159 -0.28 9.24 4.27
C ILE A 159 0.86 10.20 4.57
N ARG A 160 0.57 11.48 4.81
CA ARG A 160 1.61 12.54 4.92
C ARG A 160 2.46 12.42 6.18
N ASP A 161 1.99 11.63 7.14
CA ASP A 161 2.72 11.21 8.33
C ASP A 161 3.92 10.30 7.99
N GLY A 162 3.81 9.48 6.94
CA GLY A 162 4.91 8.64 6.43
C GLY A 162 5.54 9.12 5.11
N TRP A 163 4.82 9.92 4.33
CA TRP A 163 5.28 10.39 3.01
C TRP A 163 4.78 11.79 2.68
N LYS A 164 5.59 12.79 3.03
CA LYS A 164 5.24 14.21 2.85
C LYS A 164 5.17 14.62 1.38
N ASN A 165 5.99 14.00 0.54
CA ASN A 165 6.20 14.37 -0.86
C ASN A 165 5.46 13.40 -1.82
N ALA A 166 4.13 13.38 -1.71
CA ALA A 166 3.24 12.49 -2.48
C ALA A 166 3.03 12.94 -3.93
N TYR A 167 4.06 12.83 -4.78
CA TYR A 167 4.00 13.22 -6.20
C TYR A 167 3.49 12.12 -7.14
N SER A 168 3.51 10.87 -6.68
CA SER A 168 3.09 9.68 -7.45
C SER A 168 1.85 9.07 -6.80
N GLU A 169 0.75 8.97 -7.58
CA GLU A 169 -0.48 8.35 -7.11
C GLU A 169 -0.25 6.89 -6.68
N ASN A 170 0.48 6.12 -7.49
CA ASN A 170 0.74 4.72 -7.21
C ASN A 170 1.57 4.52 -5.94
N SER A 171 2.62 5.32 -5.76
CA SER A 171 3.45 5.27 -4.54
C SER A 171 2.60 5.65 -3.32
N SER A 172 1.71 6.63 -3.46
CA SER A 172 0.79 7.03 -2.39
C SER A 172 -0.18 5.92 -2.02
N ARG A 173 -0.73 5.21 -3.02
CA ARG A 173 -1.61 4.05 -2.83
C ARG A 173 -0.89 2.89 -2.15
N GLN A 174 0.37 2.64 -2.51
CA GLN A 174 1.18 1.57 -1.92
C GLN A 174 1.48 1.84 -0.44
N ILE A 175 1.83 3.08 -0.10
CA ILE A 175 2.02 3.51 1.29
C ILE A 175 0.71 3.41 2.08
N TRP A 176 -0.42 3.82 1.50
CA TRP A 176 -1.73 3.64 2.14
C TRP A 176 -2.06 2.15 2.35
N GLY A 177 -1.78 1.30 1.37
CA GLY A 177 -1.94 -0.15 1.48
C GLY A 177 -1.07 -0.74 2.60
N ALA A 178 0.18 -0.31 2.73
CA ALA A 178 1.07 -0.70 3.82
C ALA A 178 0.49 -0.30 5.18
N LYS A 179 -0.02 0.93 5.31
CA LYS A 179 -0.70 1.41 6.53
C LYS A 179 -1.92 0.58 6.87
N TYR A 180 -2.73 0.21 5.87
CA TYR A 180 -3.91 -0.64 6.05
C TYR A 180 -3.51 -2.02 6.56
N VAL A 181 -2.54 -2.67 5.92
CA VAL A 181 -2.06 -4.00 6.29
C VAL A 181 -1.45 -4.02 7.68
N ALA A 182 -0.65 -3.02 8.03
CA ALA A 182 -0.06 -2.89 9.36
C ALA A 182 -1.12 -2.83 10.48
N ARG A 183 -2.29 -2.23 10.20
CA ARG A 183 -3.40 -2.09 11.15
C ARG A 183 -4.32 -3.31 11.23
N HIS A 184 -4.21 -4.26 10.30
CA HIS A 184 -5.15 -5.37 10.21
C HIS A 184 -4.47 -6.71 10.58
N PRO A 185 -4.86 -7.38 11.68
CA PRO A 185 -4.15 -8.56 12.18
C PRO A 185 -4.18 -9.75 11.21
N ASN A 186 -5.25 -9.92 10.44
CA ASN A 186 -5.40 -11.00 9.46
C ASN A 186 -4.80 -10.70 8.08
N LEU A 187 -4.12 -9.57 7.88
CA LEU A 187 -3.51 -9.22 6.60
C LEU A 187 -1.99 -9.23 6.69
N VAL A 188 -1.35 -9.66 5.61
CA VAL A 188 0.10 -9.76 5.45
C VAL A 188 0.51 -9.05 4.17
N ALA A 189 1.64 -8.35 4.19
CA ALA A 189 2.10 -7.58 3.04
C ALA A 189 3.03 -8.40 2.15
N LEU A 190 2.73 -8.42 0.85
CA LEU A 190 3.59 -8.90 -0.22
C LEU A 190 3.91 -7.73 -1.15
N ASP A 191 5.10 -7.17 -1.04
CA ASP A 191 5.57 -6.09 -1.90
C ASP A 191 6.18 -6.64 -3.18
N LEU A 192 5.66 -6.22 -4.32
CA LEU A 192 6.08 -6.68 -5.64
C LEU A 192 6.48 -5.49 -6.48
N SER A 193 7.67 -5.55 -7.08
CA SER A 193 8.20 -4.50 -7.95
C SER A 193 8.91 -5.09 -9.16
N ASN A 194 8.71 -4.46 -10.32
CA ASN A 194 9.34 -4.75 -11.59
C ASN A 194 10.18 -3.55 -12.08
N PHE A 195 11.24 -3.80 -12.84
CA PHE A 195 12.11 -2.90 -13.59
C PHE A 195 12.85 -1.87 -12.74
N LYS A 196 13.33 -2.25 -11.54
CA LYS A 196 13.88 -1.29 -10.58
C LYS A 196 13.00 -0.05 -10.48
N CYS A 197 11.66 -0.23 -10.47
CA CYS A 197 10.70 0.85 -10.76
C CYS A 197 11.13 2.11 -10.00
N GLY A 198 11.71 3.08 -10.72
CA GLY A 198 12.46 4.16 -10.07
C GLY A 198 11.57 5.03 -9.18
N HIS A 199 10.25 4.94 -9.37
CA HIS A 199 9.24 5.60 -8.57
C HIS A 199 8.88 4.83 -7.27
N ASP A 200 9.17 3.54 -7.20
CA ASP A 200 8.95 2.71 -6.00
C ASP A 200 10.21 2.63 -5.13
N ALA A 201 11.40 2.71 -5.71
CA ALA A 201 12.66 2.72 -4.97
C ALA A 201 12.71 3.73 -3.79
N PRO A 202 12.20 4.98 -3.92
CA PRO A 202 12.17 5.93 -2.82
C PRO A 202 11.25 5.54 -1.66
N ILE A 203 10.29 4.64 -1.87
CA ILE A 203 9.28 4.28 -0.87
C ILE A 203 9.50 2.91 -0.23
N TYR A 204 10.44 2.09 -0.71
CA TYR A 204 10.67 0.74 -0.15
C TYR A 204 10.92 0.76 1.36
N ASN A 205 11.84 1.61 1.82
CA ASN A 205 12.13 1.73 3.26
C ASN A 205 10.91 2.21 4.05
N VAL A 206 10.12 3.13 3.48
CA VAL A 206 8.91 3.66 4.13
C VAL A 206 7.86 2.56 4.28
N VAL A 207 7.63 1.76 3.23
CA VAL A 207 6.71 0.63 3.26
C VAL A 207 7.17 -0.42 4.27
N GLU A 208 8.46 -0.77 4.24
CA GLU A 208 9.05 -1.73 5.17
C GLU A 208 8.92 -1.27 6.62
N GLU A 209 9.26 -0.02 6.94
CA GLU A 209 9.14 0.56 8.28
C GLU A 209 7.69 0.55 8.78
N ILE A 210 6.73 0.91 7.93
CA ILE A 210 5.30 0.92 8.29
C ILE A 210 4.83 -0.48 8.69
N VAL A 211 5.19 -1.52 7.91
CA VAL A 211 4.72 -2.89 8.16
C VAL A 211 5.49 -3.53 9.32
N ALA A 212 6.80 -3.26 9.42
CA ALA A 212 7.64 -3.77 10.50
C ALA A 212 7.25 -3.21 11.87
N ALA A 213 6.75 -1.97 11.92
CA ALA A 213 6.31 -1.33 13.17
C ALA A 213 5.24 -2.11 13.94
N THR A 214 4.44 -2.94 13.25
CA THR A 214 3.38 -3.75 13.87
C THR A 214 3.73 -5.23 13.98
N GLY A 215 4.97 -5.60 13.63
CA GLY A 215 5.40 -7.00 13.54
C GLY A 215 4.59 -7.81 12.51
N THR A 216 3.92 -7.14 11.59
CA THR A 216 3.17 -7.80 10.51
C THR A 216 4.19 -8.40 9.53
N PRO A 217 4.03 -9.66 9.09
CA PRO A 217 4.93 -10.25 8.13
C PRO A 217 4.99 -9.41 6.84
N TYR A 218 6.20 -9.26 6.31
CA TYR A 218 6.48 -8.47 5.14
C TYR A 218 7.39 -9.29 4.22
N PHE A 219 6.94 -9.52 2.98
CA PHE A 219 7.70 -10.25 1.98
C PHE A 219 7.90 -9.38 0.75
N THR A 220 9.12 -9.36 0.20
CA THR A 220 9.47 -8.47 -0.91
C THR A 220 9.94 -9.26 -2.12
N PHE A 221 9.31 -9.08 -3.27
CA PHE A 221 9.77 -9.56 -4.56
C PHE A 221 10.08 -8.34 -5.43
N HIS A 222 11.31 -7.84 -5.30
CA HIS A 222 11.80 -6.74 -6.12
C HIS A 222 12.60 -7.27 -7.30
N ASP A 223 12.62 -6.48 -8.39
CA ASP A 223 13.37 -6.74 -9.61
C ASP A 223 13.07 -8.09 -10.27
N ILE A 224 11.80 -8.50 -10.22
CA ILE A 224 11.40 -9.84 -10.71
C ILE A 224 11.43 -9.99 -12.23
N ASP A 225 11.57 -8.91 -12.98
CA ASP A 225 11.62 -8.86 -14.45
C ASP A 225 13.00 -9.16 -15.04
N GLU A 226 14.09 -9.10 -14.25
CA GLU A 226 15.44 -9.31 -14.76
C GLU A 226 15.62 -10.74 -15.31
N ASN A 227 15.00 -11.73 -14.65
CA ASN A 227 15.01 -13.14 -15.02
C ASN A 227 13.68 -13.81 -14.62
N ARG A 228 13.40 -15.01 -15.15
CA ARG A 228 12.28 -15.86 -14.69
C ARG A 228 12.78 -17.13 -13.96
N PRO A 229 13.40 -17.01 -12.76
CA PRO A 229 13.96 -18.16 -12.04
C PRO A 229 12.86 -18.95 -11.32
N SER A 230 12.12 -19.78 -12.06
CA SER A 230 10.97 -20.55 -11.54
C SER A 230 11.28 -21.37 -10.28
N GLY A 231 12.47 -22.00 -10.21
CA GLY A 231 12.91 -22.78 -9.04
C GLY A 231 13.09 -21.92 -7.78
N SER A 232 13.72 -20.74 -7.91
CA SER A 232 13.92 -19.81 -6.79
C SER A 232 12.59 -19.24 -6.30
N ILE A 233 11.71 -18.86 -7.24
CA ILE A 233 10.36 -18.37 -6.91
C ILE A 233 9.59 -19.42 -6.10
N LYS A 234 9.64 -20.69 -6.50
CA LYS A 234 8.94 -21.78 -5.81
C LYS A 234 9.41 -21.93 -4.35
N ILE A 235 10.72 -21.98 -4.12
CA ILE A 235 11.29 -22.08 -2.76
C ILE A 235 10.87 -20.89 -1.88
N ARG A 236 10.84 -19.69 -2.45
CA ARG A 236 10.39 -18.49 -1.75
C ARG A 236 8.90 -18.53 -1.40
N VAL A 237 8.05 -19.02 -2.30
CA VAL A 237 6.62 -19.22 -2.01
C VAL A 237 6.42 -20.27 -0.92
N GLU A 238 7.16 -21.38 -0.94
CA GLU A 238 7.12 -22.40 0.13
C GLU A 238 7.52 -21.82 1.49
N THR A 239 8.53 -20.93 1.49
CA THR A 239 9.00 -20.22 2.68
C THR A 239 7.93 -19.26 3.20
N ILE A 240 7.30 -18.48 2.32
CA ILE A 240 6.18 -17.59 2.66
C ILE A 240 5.04 -18.40 3.28
N ALA A 241 4.64 -19.49 2.65
CA ALA A 241 3.57 -20.35 3.15
C ALA A 241 3.89 -20.93 4.54
N TYR A 242 5.15 -21.28 4.81
CA TYR A 242 5.58 -21.70 6.15
C TYR A 242 5.38 -20.59 7.19
N PHE A 243 5.82 -19.36 6.90
CA PHE A 243 5.67 -18.23 7.81
C PHE A 243 4.21 -17.82 8.01
N LEU A 244 3.39 -17.87 6.95
CA LEU A 244 1.96 -17.61 7.03
C LEU A 244 1.25 -18.61 7.95
N ARG A 245 1.53 -19.92 7.82
CA ARG A 245 0.98 -20.95 8.73
C ARG A 245 1.36 -20.70 10.20
N ARG A 246 2.60 -20.30 10.46
CA ARG A 246 3.05 -19.96 11.82
C ARG A 246 2.33 -18.72 12.35
N TYR A 247 2.13 -17.74 11.50
CA TYR A 247 1.42 -16.51 11.84
C TYR A 247 -0.07 -16.78 12.15
N GLU A 248 -0.75 -17.62 11.36
CA GLU A 248 -2.11 -18.10 11.66
C GLU A 248 -2.18 -18.84 13.01
N GLY A 249 -1.20 -19.71 13.30
CA GLY A 249 -1.10 -20.39 14.59
C GLY A 249 -1.01 -19.42 15.76
N ARG A 250 -0.24 -18.33 15.60
CA ARG A 250 -0.17 -17.25 16.60
C ARG A 250 -1.50 -16.51 16.76
N LEU A 251 -2.18 -16.15 15.67
CA LEU A 251 -3.48 -15.49 15.72
C LEU A 251 -4.54 -16.33 16.47
N ARG A 252 -4.56 -17.64 16.22
CA ARG A 252 -5.44 -18.58 16.93
C ARG A 252 -5.13 -18.64 18.42
N ALA A 253 -3.86 -18.78 18.78
CA ALA A 253 -3.44 -18.80 20.17
C ALA A 253 -3.78 -17.49 20.91
N GLU A 254 -3.66 -16.34 20.24
CA GLU A 254 -4.05 -15.03 20.76
C GLU A 254 -5.57 -14.93 20.96
N ALA A 255 -6.37 -15.40 20.00
CA ALA A 255 -7.83 -15.42 20.12
C ALA A 255 -8.30 -16.33 21.26
N GLU A 256 -7.70 -17.51 21.42
CA GLU A 256 -7.97 -18.41 22.53
C GLU A 256 -7.58 -17.78 23.88
N ALA A 257 -6.43 -17.10 23.94
CA ALA A 257 -6.01 -16.37 25.13
C ALA A 257 -7.00 -15.26 25.48
N GLU A 258 -7.43 -14.45 24.51
CA GLU A 258 -8.41 -13.38 24.73
C GLU A 258 -9.76 -13.93 25.25
N ALA A 259 -10.22 -15.05 24.69
CA ALA A 259 -11.44 -15.72 25.15
C ALA A 259 -11.32 -16.16 26.62
N ARG A 260 -10.19 -16.78 27.00
CA ARG A 260 -9.91 -17.18 28.40
C ARG A 260 -9.89 -15.96 29.34
N ILE A 261 -9.25 -14.87 28.93
CA ILE A 261 -9.19 -13.62 29.71
C ILE A 261 -10.59 -13.06 29.92
N ARG A 262 -11.40 -13.00 28.85
CA ARG A 262 -12.75 -12.47 28.89
C ARG A 262 -13.65 -13.29 29.82
N GLU A 263 -13.52 -14.61 29.81
CA GLU A 263 -14.23 -15.50 30.72
C GLU A 263 -13.78 -15.28 32.18
N ALA A 264 -12.47 -15.20 32.43
CA ALA A 264 -11.92 -14.94 33.75
C ALA A 264 -12.41 -13.58 34.32
N VAL A 265 -12.44 -12.54 33.49
CA VAL A 265 -12.97 -11.21 33.88
C VAL A 265 -14.45 -11.30 34.24
N ARG A 266 -15.28 -12.00 33.43
CA ARG A 266 -16.71 -12.18 33.72
C ARG A 266 -16.95 -12.94 35.02
N ALA A 267 -16.18 -14.01 35.26
CA ALA A 267 -16.27 -14.79 36.50
C ALA A 267 -15.88 -13.92 37.71
N TYR A 268 -14.84 -13.11 37.58
CA TYR A 268 -14.40 -12.17 38.61
C TYR A 268 -15.45 -11.08 38.90
N GLU A 269 -16.04 -10.48 37.87
CA GLU A 269 -17.13 -9.51 38.04
C GLU A 269 -18.36 -10.12 38.74
N ALA A 270 -18.71 -11.37 38.43
CA ALA A 270 -19.81 -12.08 39.07
C ALA A 270 -19.52 -12.35 40.56
N ALA A 271 -18.28 -12.75 40.90
CA ALA A 271 -17.85 -12.96 42.27
C ALA A 271 -17.85 -11.66 43.10
N LEU A 272 -17.46 -10.52 42.50
CA LEU A 272 -17.56 -9.22 43.14
C LEU A 272 -19.02 -8.82 43.43
N ARG A 273 -19.94 -9.07 42.49
CA ARG A 273 -21.37 -8.76 42.65
C ARG A 273 -22.07 -9.64 43.69
N SER A 274 -21.61 -10.88 43.91
CA SER A 274 -22.21 -11.81 44.89
C SER A 274 -21.74 -11.59 46.34
N GLY A 275 -20.99 -10.51 46.61
CA GLY A 275 -20.52 -10.17 47.96
C GLY A 275 -19.38 -11.05 48.48
N HIS A 276 -18.85 -11.97 47.68
CA HIS A 276 -17.69 -12.79 48.03
C HIS A 276 -16.40 -11.99 47.81
N GLY A 277 -16.06 -11.15 48.79
CA GLY A 277 -14.79 -10.45 48.83
C GLY A 277 -13.60 -11.41 48.78
N ARG A 278 -12.66 -11.13 47.87
CA ARG A 278 -11.31 -11.72 47.70
C ARG A 278 -11.14 -12.94 46.77
N ALA A 279 -11.98 -13.16 45.78
CA ALA A 279 -11.62 -14.09 44.70
C ALA A 279 -10.55 -13.44 43.79
N ARG A 280 -9.26 -13.64 44.06
CA ARG A 280 -8.17 -13.17 43.18
C ARG A 280 -8.24 -13.98 41.86
N PRO A 281 -8.25 -13.35 40.68
CA PRO A 281 -8.27 -14.09 39.42
C PRO A 281 -7.07 -15.04 39.34
N ALA A 282 -7.26 -16.19 38.69
CA ALA A 282 -6.20 -17.17 38.47
C ALA A 282 -4.98 -16.49 37.84
N ALA A 283 -3.79 -16.78 38.37
CA ALA A 283 -2.55 -16.06 38.09
C ALA A 283 -1.98 -16.29 36.68
N ASP A 284 -2.68 -17.00 35.82
CA ASP A 284 -2.24 -17.48 34.51
C ASP A 284 -2.89 -16.74 33.33
N VAL A 285 -3.40 -15.53 33.55
CA VAL A 285 -3.88 -14.65 32.47
C VAL A 285 -2.66 -14.07 31.72
N PRO A 286 -2.38 -14.50 30.47
CA PRO A 286 -1.35 -13.85 29.67
C PRO A 286 -1.79 -12.42 29.36
N ALA A 287 -0.86 -11.46 29.40
CA ALA A 287 -1.17 -10.10 28.99
C ALA A 287 -1.62 -10.12 27.51
N PRO A 288 -2.73 -9.45 27.14
CA PRO A 288 -3.07 -9.26 25.75
C PRO A 288 -1.89 -8.55 25.07
N ARG A 289 -1.74 -8.80 23.77
CA ARG A 289 -0.74 -8.13 22.92
C ARG A 289 -0.70 -6.67 23.34
N ASN A 290 0.46 -6.21 23.79
CA ASN A 290 0.70 -4.82 24.10
C ASN A 290 0.57 -4.05 22.77
N TRP A 291 -0.67 -3.71 22.40
CA TRP A 291 -0.90 -2.44 21.76
C TRP A 291 -0.65 -1.38 22.82
N GLU A 292 0.63 -1.24 23.20
CA GLU A 292 1.12 0.03 23.67
C GLU A 292 0.72 0.98 22.56
N GLY A 293 -0.29 1.83 22.80
CA GLY A 293 -0.66 2.95 21.94
C GLY A 293 0.48 3.97 21.84
N ARG A 294 1.65 3.50 21.42
CA ARG A 294 2.94 4.14 21.26
C ARG A 294 3.65 3.51 20.07
N VAL A 295 3.01 3.57 18.92
CA VAL A 295 3.69 4.19 17.79
C VAL A 295 2.71 5.21 17.25
N PRO A 296 2.82 6.51 17.59
CA PRO A 296 2.28 7.50 16.68
C PRO A 296 3.06 7.27 15.39
N LEU A 297 2.42 6.85 14.30
CA LEU A 297 3.08 6.77 12.99
C LEU A 297 3.45 8.15 12.43
N GLY A 298 3.64 9.16 13.30
CA GLY A 298 4.43 10.35 13.05
C GLY A 298 5.89 9.96 12.82
N ILE A 299 6.18 9.48 11.61
CA ILE A 299 7.53 9.22 11.13
C ILE A 299 8.26 10.57 11.04
N GLY A 300 8.81 10.99 12.18
CA GLY A 300 9.96 11.87 12.21
C GLY A 300 11.13 11.06 11.72
N MET A 301 11.54 11.27 10.48
CA MET A 301 12.80 10.75 9.95
C MET A 301 13.94 11.21 10.85
N SER A 302 14.38 10.37 11.80
CA SER A 302 15.66 10.54 12.45
C SER A 302 16.69 9.79 11.64
N SER A 303 17.53 10.55 10.96
CA SER A 303 18.72 10.10 10.26
C SER A 303 19.72 9.47 11.24
N SER A 304 19.55 8.18 11.56
CA SER A 304 20.60 7.37 12.19
C SER A 304 20.15 5.92 12.25
N GLY A 305 20.75 5.08 11.40
CA GLY A 305 20.54 3.65 11.42
C GLY A 305 21.11 3.02 12.69
N ALA A 306 20.32 2.14 13.31
CA ALA A 306 20.75 0.98 14.08
C ALA A 306 19.51 0.31 14.69
N ALA A 307 19.11 -0.85 14.14
CA ALA A 307 18.63 -2.03 14.89
C ALA A 307 17.98 -3.05 13.93
N ALA A 308 18.82 -3.78 13.20
CA ALA A 308 18.46 -5.11 12.69
C ALA A 308 19.48 -6.09 13.28
N ALA A 309 19.16 -6.72 14.40
CA ALA A 309 19.94 -7.81 14.97
C ALA A 309 19.07 -8.67 15.87
N ALA A 310 18.45 -9.71 15.29
CA ALA A 310 17.94 -10.85 16.04
C ALA A 310 17.80 -12.08 15.12
N CYS A 311 18.92 -12.68 14.74
CA CYS A 311 19.02 -14.12 14.45
C CYS A 311 20.31 -14.63 15.10
N GLY A 312 20.18 -15.66 15.94
CA GLY A 312 21.22 -16.11 16.85
C GLY A 312 22.37 -16.87 16.22
N GLY A 313 23.49 -16.88 16.95
CA GLY A 313 24.61 -17.78 16.75
C GLY A 313 25.25 -18.06 18.10
N GLY A 314 25.07 -19.28 18.58
CA GLY A 314 25.55 -19.75 19.88
C GLY A 314 27.08 -19.84 19.97
N ALA A 315 27.52 -19.92 21.21
CA ALA A 315 28.89 -19.91 21.66
C ALA A 315 29.74 -21.11 21.20
N GLY A 316 31.05 -20.84 21.07
CA GLY A 316 32.10 -21.69 21.65
C GLY A 316 32.99 -22.46 20.68
N GLY A 317 34.31 -22.21 20.77
CA GLY A 317 35.32 -23.18 20.34
C GLY A 317 36.61 -22.56 19.82
N ALA A 318 37.61 -22.47 20.68
CA ALA A 318 38.96 -22.01 20.41
C ALA A 318 39.78 -22.98 19.54
N CYS A 319 40.58 -22.41 18.63
CA CYS A 319 42.00 -22.68 18.30
C CYS A 319 42.28 -22.20 16.87
#